data_AF-A0A4R6U4D3-F1
#
_entry.id   AF-A0A4R6U4D3-F1
#
_cell.length_a   1.000
_cell.length_b   1.000
_cell.length_c   1.000
_cell.angle_alpha   90.00
_cell.angle_beta   90.00
_cell.angle_gamma   90.00
#
_symmetry.space_group_name_H-M   'P 1'
#
loop_
_entity.id
_entity.type
_entity.pdbx_description
1 polymer ?
#
loop_
_entity_poly.entity_id
_entity_poly.type
_entity_poly.pdbx_seq_one_letter_code
_entity_poly.pdbx_strand_id
1 'polypeptide(L)' 'MTLEDIAVILGCSKPTASQIRSGKYPTENTSLTERYARLVAVVDAARRAAALDPQAICRACPREDCTGCRVAEI' A
#
# COMPACT_ATOMS: atom_id res chain seq x y z
N MET A 1 -1.09 6.48 -0.37
CA MET A 1 -2.02 7.01 0.64
C MET A 1 -1.48 8.36 1.10
N THR A 2 -2.24 9.42 0.87
CA THR A 2 -1.89 10.81 1.21
C THR A 2 -2.19 11.11 2.69
N LEU A 3 -1.73 12.26 3.20
CA LEU A 3 -2.10 12.70 4.56
C LEU A 3 -3.58 13.05 4.68
N GLU A 4 -4.19 13.52 3.58
CA GLU A 4 -5.62 13.80 3.48
C GLU A 4 -6.43 12.51 3.68
N ASP A 5 -6.05 11.44 2.95
CA ASP A 5 -6.71 10.13 3.05
C ASP A 5 -6.67 9.60 4.50
N ILE A 6 -5.49 9.68 5.14
CA ILE A 6 -5.30 9.21 6.51
C ILE A 6 -6.17 10.00 7.48
N ALA A 7 -6.21 11.33 7.36
CA ALA A 7 -6.99 12.21 8.21
C ALA A 7 -8.50 11.92 8.09
N VAL A 8 -9.00 11.77 6.86
CA VAL A 8 -10.42 11.47 6.60
C VAL A 8 -10.81 10.08 7.09
N ILE A 9 -10.02 9.05 6.76
CA ILE A 9 -10.33 7.66 7.11
C ILE A 9 -10.27 7.43 8.62
N LEU A 10 -9.26 7.99 9.29
CA LEU A 10 -9.07 7.80 10.73
C LEU A 10 -9.84 8.82 11.58
N GLY A 11 -10.46 9.83 10.97
CA GLY A 11 -11.17 10.89 11.67
C GLY A 11 -10.25 11.73 12.56
N CYS A 12 -9.07 12.10 12.05
CA CYS A 12 -8.07 12.86 12.81
C CYS A 12 -7.58 14.11 12.05
N SER A 13 -6.88 15.00 12.74
CA SER A 13 -6.32 16.20 12.11
C SER A 13 -5.16 15.85 11.16
N LYS A 14 -4.91 16.69 10.14
CA LYS A 14 -3.74 16.55 9.25
C LYS A 14 -2.39 16.47 10.01
N PRO A 15 -2.14 17.29 11.06
CA PRO A 15 -0.95 17.14 11.89
C PRO A 15 -0.84 15.78 12.57
N THR A 16 -1.94 15.27 13.14
CA THR A 16 -2.00 13.94 13.76
C THR A 16 -1.71 12.83 12.74
N ALA A 17 -2.32 12.91 11.55
CA ALA A 17 -2.05 12.00 10.44
C ALA A 17 -0.56 12.02 10.03
N SER A 18 0.06 13.21 9.99
CA SER A 18 1.48 13.36 9.69
C SER A 18 2.38 12.71 10.74
N GLN A 19 2.08 12.93 12.02
CA GLN A 19 2.82 12.31 13.13
C GLN A 19 2.75 10.78 13.04
N ILE A 20 1.54 10.23 12.91
CA ILE A 20 1.33 8.78 12.82
C ILE A 20 2.04 8.19 11.60
N ARG A 21 1.97 8.84 10.43
CA ARG A 21 2.70 8.39 9.24
C ARG A 21 4.21 8.39 9.45
N SER A 22 4.73 9.35 10.23
CA SER A 22 6.15 9.44 10.56
C SER A 22 6.62 8.48 11.67
N GLY A 23 5.73 7.62 12.18
CA GLY A 23 6.02 6.74 13.32
C GLY A 23 6.10 7.47 14.66
N LYS A 24 5.72 8.76 14.70
CA LYS A 24 5.56 9.52 15.93
C LYS A 24 4.13 9.35 16.41
N TYR A 25 3.96 8.57 17.47
CA TYR A 25 2.64 8.25 17.97
C TYR A 25 2.24 9.28 19.02
N PRO A 26 1.06 9.92 18.88
CA PRO A 26 0.46 10.64 19.99
C PRO A 26 0.27 9.66 21.15
N THR A 27 0.92 9.93 22.29
CA THR A 27 0.85 9.09 23.49
C THR A 27 -0.57 8.95 24.03
N GLU A 28 -1.43 9.88 23.67
CA GLU A 28 -2.81 10.03 24.15
C GLU A 28 -3.81 9.13 23.42
N ASN A 29 -3.43 8.55 22.26
CA ASN A 29 -4.39 7.93 21.36
C ASN A 29 -3.86 6.63 20.72
N THR A 30 -3.57 5.64 21.57
CA THR A 30 -3.11 4.30 21.20
C THR A 30 -4.03 3.59 20.20
N SER A 31 -5.35 3.83 20.27
CA SER A 31 -6.31 3.26 19.32
C SER A 31 -6.12 3.77 17.88
N LEU A 32 -5.67 5.01 17.72
CA LEU A 32 -5.44 5.63 16.40
C LEU A 32 -4.24 4.98 15.71
N THR A 33 -3.20 4.67 16.48
CA THR A 33 -2.01 3.95 16.02
C THR A 33 -2.38 2.55 15.51
N GLU A 34 -3.19 1.81 16.27
CA GLU A 34 -3.62 0.46 15.87
C GLU A 34 -4.47 0.50 14.60
N ARG A 35 -5.43 1.43 14.51
CA ARG A 35 -6.25 1.62 13.30
C ARG A 35 -5.40 1.97 12.08
N TYR A 36 -4.38 2.83 12.23
CA TYR A 36 -3.45 3.13 11.14
C TYR A 36 -2.65 1.90 10.70
N ALA A 37 -2.12 1.12 11.64
CA ALA A 37 -1.39 -0.11 11.32
C ALA A 37 -2.27 -1.11 10.55
N ARG A 38 -3.54 -1.26 10.95
CA ARG A 38 -4.53 -2.09 10.22
C ARG A 38 -4.79 -1.57 8.82
N LEU A 39 -4.96 -0.25 8.65
CA LEU A 39 -5.17 0.37 7.34
C LEU A 39 -3.99 0.12 6.40
N VAL A 40 -2.76 0.28 6.89
CA VAL A 40 -1.54 -0.01 6.12
C VAL A 40 -1.52 -1.47 5.67
N ALA A 41 -1.80 -2.42 6.57
CA ALA A 41 -1.82 -3.84 6.24
C ALA A 41 -2.85 -4.18 5.14
N VAL A 42 -4.04 -3.58 5.18
CA VAL A 42 -5.08 -3.77 4.13
C VAL A 42 -4.62 -3.20 2.79
N VAL A 43 -4.06 -1.99 2.79
CA VAL A 43 -3.58 -1.34 1.55
C VAL A 43 -2.41 -2.11 0.95
N ASP A 44 -1.49 -2.61 1.77
CA ASP A 44 -0.37 -3.41 1.30
C ASP A 44 -0.81 -4.78 0.78
N ALA A 45 -1.78 -5.43 1.43
CA ALA A 45 -2.37 -6.66 0.93
C ALA A 45 -3.03 -6.45 -0.44
N ALA A 46 -3.80 -5.37 -0.60
CA ALA A 46 -4.42 -5.01 -1.87
C ALA A 46 -3.37 -4.70 -2.94
N ARG A 47 -2.28 -3.99 -2.60
CA ARG A 47 -1.17 -3.72 -3.52
C ARG A 47 -0.46 -4.99 -3.96
N ARG A 48 -0.23 -5.95 -3.06
CA ARG A 48 0.37 -7.25 -3.41
C ARG A 48 -0.56 -8.08 -4.29
N ALA A 49 -1.87 -8.05 -4.03
CA ALA A 49 -2.85 -8.74 -4.87
C ALA A 49 -2.99 -8.10 -6.26
N ALA A 50 -2.83 -6.77 -6.35
CA ALA A 50 -2.87 -6.02 -7.60
C ALA A 50 -1.52 -6.00 -8.34
N ALA A 51 -0.42 -6.37 -7.68
CA ALA A 51 0.86 -6.60 -8.34
C ALA A 51 0.66 -7.77 -9.29
N LEU A 52 0.54 -7.46 -10.58
CA LEU A 52 0.46 -8.43 -11.66
C LEU A 52 1.63 -9.40 -11.51
N ASP A 53 1.33 -10.69 -11.34
CA ASP A 53 2.37 -11.73 -11.32
C ASP A 53 3.04 -11.76 -12.71
N PRO A 54 4.32 -11.33 -12.80
CA PRO A 54 5.06 -11.32 -14.07
C PRO A 54 5.11 -12.71 -14.72
N GLN A 55 5.19 -13.77 -13.89
CA GLN A 55 5.22 -15.14 -14.38
C GLN A 55 3.86 -15.60 -14.89
N ALA A 56 2.76 -15.17 -14.27
CA ALA A 56 1.42 -15.44 -14.78
C ALA A 56 1.15 -14.74 -16.11
N ILE A 57 1.64 -13.50 -16.28
CA ILE A 57 1.56 -12.78 -17.57
C ILE A 57 2.33 -13.54 -18.65
N CYS A 58 3.55 -14.00 -18.36
CA CYS A 58 4.36 -14.75 -19.32
C CYS A 58 3.72 -16.10 -19.71
N ARG A 59 3.13 -16.84 -18.76
CA ARG A 59 2.45 -18.13 -19.04
C ARG A 59 1.19 -18.00 -19.90
N ALA A 60 0.50 -16.87 -19.84
CA ALA A 60 -0.70 -16.59 -20.64
C ALA A 60 -0.36 -15.92 -21.99
N CYS A 61 0.91 -15.57 -22.23
CA CYS A 61 1.35 -14.95 -23.46
C CYS A 61 1.43 -16.01 -24.58
N PRO A 62 0.83 -15.79 -25.76
CA PRO A 62 0.92 -16.72 -26.88
C PRO A 62 2.31 -16.77 -27.55
N ARG A 63 3.29 -15.98 -27.07
CA ARG A 63 4.69 -16.07 -27.47
C ARG A 63 5.42 -16.99 -26.51
N GLU A 64 6.02 -18.06 -27.03
CA GLU A 64 6.77 -19.07 -26.28
C GLU A 64 8.08 -18.55 -25.67
N ASP A 65 8.57 -17.40 -26.12
CA ASP A 65 9.79 -16.77 -25.63
C ASP A 65 9.48 -15.33 -25.20
N CYS A 66 9.51 -15.05 -23.89
CA CYS A 66 9.17 -13.74 -23.30
C CYS A 66 10.18 -12.61 -23.66
N THR A 67 11.10 -12.88 -24.58
CA THR A 67 12.09 -11.95 -25.12
C THR A 67 11.39 -10.73 -25.73
N GLY A 68 11.49 -9.58 -25.05
CA GLY A 68 10.90 -8.30 -25.47
C GLY A 68 9.63 -7.87 -24.73
N CYS A 69 9.15 -8.63 -23.73
CA CYS A 69 8.11 -8.13 -22.84
C CYS A 69 8.70 -7.10 -21.88
N ARG A 70 8.11 -5.88 -21.81
CA ARG A 70 8.45 -4.83 -20.82
C ARG A 70 8.38 -5.29 -19.35
N VAL A 71 7.73 -6.42 -19.10
CA VAL A 71 7.62 -7.08 -17.78
C VAL A 71 8.90 -7.84 -17.41
N ALA A 72 9.73 -8.23 -18.38
CA ALA A 72 11.04 -8.87 -18.17
C ALA A 72 12.20 -7.87 -18.01
N GLU A 73 11.94 -6.57 -18.18
CA GLU A 73 12.93 -5.49 -18.07
C GLU A 73 12.90 -4.76 -16.71
N ILE A 74 12.11 -5.27 -15.74
CA ILE A 74 11.97 -4.74 -14.37
C ILE A 74 12.61 -5.71 -13.38
#